data_AF-A0A959W5H5-F1
#
_entry.id   AF-A0A959W5H5-F1
#
_cell.length_a   1.000
_cell.length_b   1.000
_cell.length_c   1.000
_cell.angle_alpha   90.00
_cell.angle_beta   90.00
_cell.angle_gamma   90.00
#
_symmetry.space_group_name_H-M   'P 1'
#
loop_
_entity.id
_entity.type
_entity.pdbx_description
1 polymer ?
#
loop_
_entity_poly.entity_id
_entity_poly.type
_entity_poly.pdbx_seq_one_letter_code
_entity_poly.pdbx_strand_id
1 'polypeptide(L)'
;MIRRAVVLAALAFFGAVGVAQAAPPASILDGQIPCGTVTDEGSGGGIVTTSLGQVWCGTIRPKDNINSTVTPPIESVRSTAKTFDGVPVDINFGMPDPGTWGPPPYPTIMGFHGYGG
;
A
#
# COMPACT_ATOMS: atom_id res chain seq x y z
N MET A 1 17.23 -39.38 28.83
CA MET A 1 17.22 -39.09 27.38
C MET A 1 15.91 -38.48 26.89
N ILE A 2 14.74 -38.90 27.42
CA ILE A 2 13.41 -38.41 27.02
C ILE A 2 13.20 -36.89 27.21
N ARG A 3 13.75 -36.30 28.29
CA ARG A 3 13.60 -34.85 28.58
C ARG A 3 14.22 -33.91 27.54
N ARG A 4 15.26 -34.33 26.81
CA ARG A 4 15.93 -33.48 25.79
C ARG A 4 15.16 -33.45 24.47
N ALA A 5 14.47 -34.54 24.13
CA ALA A 5 13.66 -34.62 22.90
C ALA A 5 12.39 -33.74 22.98
N VAL A 6 11.78 -33.63 24.17
CA VAL A 6 10.59 -32.79 24.38
C VAL A 6 10.92 -31.30 24.23
N VAL A 7 12.11 -30.87 24.69
CA VAL A 7 12.54 -29.47 24.57
C VAL A 7 12.83 -29.10 23.11
N LEU A 8 13.46 -29.99 22.34
CA LEU A 8 13.73 -29.77 20.91
C LEU A 8 12.43 -29.73 20.08
N ALA A 9 11.45 -30.58 20.40
CA ALA A 9 10.14 -30.57 19.73
C ALA A 9 9.34 -29.28 20.04
N ALA A 10 9.43 -28.77 21.27
CA ALA A 10 8.79 -27.50 21.64
C ALA A 10 9.43 -26.29 20.92
N LEU A 11 10.76 -26.24 20.80
CA LEU A 11 11.45 -25.17 20.07
C LEU A 11 11.15 -25.19 18.56
N ALA A 12 10.94 -26.36 17.96
CA ALA A 12 10.54 -26.47 16.55
C ALA A 12 9.11 -25.96 16.31
N PHE A 13 8.20 -26.09 17.29
CA PHE A 13 6.81 -25.65 17.14
C PHE A 13 6.63 -24.13 17.26
N PHE A 14 7.54 -23.43 17.95
CA PHE A 14 7.55 -21.96 18.06
C PHE A 14 8.43 -21.27 17.00
N GLY A 15 9.19 -22.01 16.19
CA GLY A 15 10.27 -21.47 15.37
C GLY A 15 9.90 -20.88 14.01
N ALA A 16 8.66 -21.03 13.53
CA ALA A 16 8.36 -20.60 12.15
C ALA A 16 6.88 -20.28 11.91
N VAL A 17 6.28 -19.39 12.71
CA VAL A 17 5.18 -18.58 12.16
C VAL A 17 5.81 -17.48 11.31
N GLY A 18 6.28 -17.84 10.11
CA GLY A 18 6.52 -16.86 9.08
C GLY A 18 5.20 -16.14 8.84
N VAL A 19 5.11 -14.87 9.20
CA VAL A 19 3.99 -14.04 8.78
C VAL A 19 3.99 -14.08 7.26
N ALA A 20 3.03 -14.78 6.67
CA ALA A 20 2.85 -14.75 5.23
C ALA A 20 2.61 -13.29 4.88
N GLN A 21 3.58 -12.65 4.22
CA GLN A 21 3.39 -11.31 3.69
C GLN A 21 2.29 -11.42 2.64
N ALA A 22 1.10 -10.90 2.96
CA ALA A 22 0.05 -10.78 1.98
C ALA A 22 0.59 -9.95 0.82
N ALA A 23 0.35 -10.43 -0.41
CA ALA A 23 0.68 -9.64 -1.58
C ALA A 23 0.05 -8.24 -1.46
N PRO A 24 0.71 -7.19 -1.98
CA PRO A 24 0.09 -5.89 -2.12
C PRO A 24 -1.34 -6.00 -2.66
N PRO A 25 -2.32 -5.30 -2.06
CA PRO A 25 -3.68 -5.36 -2.56
C PRO A 25 -3.74 -4.80 -3.98
N ALA A 26 -4.50 -5.44 -4.86
CA ALA A 26 -4.78 -4.90 -6.19
C ALA A 26 -5.80 -3.73 -6.14
N SER A 27 -6.57 -3.64 -5.04
CA SER A 27 -7.54 -2.57 -4.78
C SER A 27 -7.89 -2.48 -3.29
N ILE A 28 -8.43 -1.34 -2.87
CA ILE A 28 -8.97 -1.11 -1.52
C ILE A 28 -10.46 -0.74 -1.59
N LEU A 29 -11.10 -0.69 -0.41
CA LEU A 29 -12.51 -0.29 -0.24
C LEU A 29 -13.46 -1.12 -1.11
N ASP A 30 -13.37 -2.45 -0.96
CA ASP A 30 -14.19 -3.42 -1.69
C ASP A 30 -14.05 -3.33 -3.22
N GLY A 31 -12.84 -3.03 -3.69
CA GLY A 31 -12.53 -2.99 -5.12
C GLY A 31 -12.78 -1.65 -5.80
N GLN A 32 -13.22 -0.63 -5.07
CA GLN A 32 -13.57 0.67 -5.64
C GLN A 32 -12.34 1.49 -6.06
N ILE A 33 -11.23 1.32 -5.34
CA ILE A 33 -10.03 2.13 -5.56
C ILE A 33 -8.89 1.21 -5.99
N PRO A 34 -8.39 1.32 -7.24
CA PRO A 34 -7.33 0.47 -7.76
C PRO A 34 -5.99 0.83 -7.10
N CYS A 35 -5.09 -0.16 -7.03
CA CYS A 35 -3.75 0.00 -6.49
C CYS A 35 -2.69 -0.50 -7.47
N GLY A 36 -1.48 0.03 -7.32
CA GLY A 36 -0.27 -0.51 -7.93
C GLY A 36 0.96 -0.18 -7.11
N THR A 37 2.10 -0.75 -7.50
CA THR A 37 3.38 -0.53 -6.84
C THR A 37 4.22 0.46 -7.61
N VAL A 38 4.88 1.38 -6.92
CA VAL A 38 5.85 2.29 -7.55
C VAL A 38 7.08 1.49 -7.97
N THR A 39 7.30 1.40 -9.28
CA THR A 39 8.43 0.69 -9.89
C THR A 39 9.54 1.62 -10.38
N ASP A 40 9.24 2.90 -10.49
CA ASP A 40 10.20 3.97 -10.79
C ASP A 40 9.74 5.26 -10.08
N GLU A 41 10.61 5.91 -9.33
CA GLU A 41 10.29 7.20 -8.69
C GLU A 41 10.17 8.33 -9.71
N GLY A 42 10.77 8.16 -10.90
CA GLY A 42 10.87 9.16 -11.94
C GLY A 42 12.03 10.13 -11.72
N SER A 43 12.02 11.23 -12.47
CA SER A 43 13.01 12.30 -12.36
C SER A 43 12.35 13.67 -12.53
N GLY A 44 13.06 14.74 -12.17
CA GLY A 44 12.59 16.13 -12.34
C GLY A 44 11.72 16.65 -11.20
N GLY A 45 10.91 17.67 -11.48
CA GLY A 45 9.98 18.24 -10.50
C GLY A 45 8.76 17.34 -10.31
N GLY A 46 8.26 17.20 -9.08
CA GLY A 46 7.11 16.33 -8.79
C GLY A 46 7.46 14.86 -8.46
N ILE A 47 8.75 14.55 -8.29
CA ILE A 47 9.17 13.26 -7.74
C ILE A 47 8.76 13.15 -6.27
N VAL A 48 8.31 11.97 -5.88
CA VAL A 48 8.15 11.60 -4.48
C VAL A 48 9.38 10.76 -4.11
N THR A 49 10.45 11.40 -3.64
CA THR A 49 11.66 10.66 -3.24
C THR A 49 11.30 9.65 -2.15
N THR A 50 11.88 8.44 -2.20
CA THR A 50 11.60 7.29 -1.31
C THR A 50 10.28 6.55 -1.58
N SER A 51 9.66 6.80 -2.73
CA SER A 51 8.45 6.10 -3.17
C SER A 51 8.69 4.69 -3.70
N LEU A 52 9.91 4.31 -4.08
CA LEU A 52 10.16 3.01 -4.69
C LEU A 52 9.66 1.86 -3.81
N GLY A 53 8.88 0.94 -4.39
CA GLY A 53 8.29 -0.20 -3.68
C GLY A 53 7.05 0.11 -2.85
N GLN A 54 6.66 1.39 -2.71
CA GLN A 54 5.40 1.75 -2.07
C GLN A 54 4.22 1.27 -2.90
N VAL A 55 3.11 0.96 -2.22
CA VAL A 55 1.83 0.66 -2.88
C VAL A 55 0.96 1.90 -2.83
N TRP A 56 0.56 2.38 -4.00
CA TRP A 56 -0.30 3.55 -4.16
C TRP A 56 -1.65 3.12 -4.70
N CYS A 57 -2.71 3.59 -4.05
CA CYS A 57 -4.09 3.35 -4.43
C CYS A 57 -4.77 4.70 -4.72
N GLY A 58 -5.58 4.76 -5.77
CA GLY A 58 -6.28 5.98 -6.18
C GLY A 58 -6.10 6.25 -7.66
N THR A 59 -5.99 7.53 -8.00
CA THR A 59 -5.83 8.02 -9.37
C THR A 59 -4.53 8.78 -9.50
N ILE A 60 -3.79 8.50 -10.58
CA ILE A 60 -2.69 9.33 -11.08
C ILE A 60 -3.07 9.76 -12.48
N ARG A 61 -3.33 11.06 -12.64
CA ARG A 61 -3.70 11.64 -13.93
C ARG A 61 -2.46 12.25 -14.58
N PRO A 62 -2.44 12.37 -15.91
CA PRO A 62 -1.35 13.08 -16.60
C PRO A 62 -1.11 14.53 -16.15
N LYS A 63 -2.11 15.16 -15.52
CA LYS A 63 -2.01 16.52 -14.97
C LYS A 63 -1.59 16.57 -13.50
N ASP A 64 -1.53 15.43 -12.82
CA ASP A 64 -1.00 15.37 -11.47
C ASP A 64 0.52 15.43 -11.61
N ASN A 65 1.18 16.34 -10.89
CA ASN A 65 2.62 16.58 -11.00
C ASN A 65 3.39 15.47 -10.27
N ILE A 66 3.20 14.23 -10.70
CA ILE A 66 3.75 13.00 -10.16
C ILE A 66 4.60 12.33 -11.24
N ASN A 67 5.92 12.33 -11.01
CA ASN A 67 6.98 11.63 -11.75
C ASN A 67 6.89 10.10 -11.80
N SER A 68 6.27 9.50 -10.79
CA SER A 68 6.50 8.10 -10.47
C SER A 68 5.68 7.15 -11.33
N THR A 69 6.31 6.07 -11.81
CA THR A 69 5.64 5.00 -12.54
C THR A 69 5.08 3.98 -11.56
N VAL A 70 3.76 3.76 -11.63
CA VAL A 70 3.03 2.79 -10.82
C VAL A 70 2.58 1.61 -11.69
N THR A 71 2.81 0.38 -11.23
CA THR A 71 2.50 -0.86 -11.94
C THR A 71 1.59 -1.79 -11.09
N PRO A 72 0.42 -2.23 -11.59
CA PRO A 72 -0.19 -1.76 -12.84
C PRO A 72 -0.51 -0.26 -12.79
N PRO A 73 -0.60 0.42 -13.94
CA PRO A 73 -1.03 1.82 -13.97
C PRO A 73 -2.38 1.97 -13.29
N ILE A 74 -2.48 2.91 -12.36
CA ILE A 74 -3.74 3.25 -11.70
C ILE A 74 -4.47 4.34 -12.50
N GLU A 75 -5.80 4.26 -12.50
CA GLU A 75 -6.75 4.94 -13.41
C GLU A 75 -6.41 6.41 -13.73
N SER A 76 -6.69 6.82 -14.97
CA SER A 76 -6.60 8.24 -15.40
C SER A 76 -7.87 9.05 -15.11
N VAL A 77 -8.97 8.39 -14.77
CA VAL A 77 -10.21 8.99 -14.29
C VAL A 77 -10.20 8.94 -12.76
N ARG A 78 -10.73 9.99 -12.10
CA ARG A 78 -10.80 10.03 -10.62
C ARG A 78 -11.57 8.82 -10.10
N SER A 79 -10.90 8.02 -9.28
CA SER A 79 -11.46 6.94 -8.50
C SER A 79 -12.11 7.56 -7.27
N THR A 80 -13.34 7.13 -6.98
CA THR A 80 -14.08 7.63 -5.82
C THR A 80 -14.65 6.45 -5.06
N ALA A 81 -14.63 6.55 -3.75
CA ALA A 81 -15.28 5.60 -2.87
C ALA A 81 -16.69 6.11 -2.55
N LYS A 82 -17.66 5.20 -2.56
CA LYS A 82 -19.01 5.48 -2.07
C LYS A 82 -18.99 5.62 -0.56
N THR A 83 -19.54 6.73 -0.07
CA THR A 83 -19.88 6.90 1.34
C THR A 83 -21.26 6.31 1.64
N PHE A 84 -21.61 6.25 2.92
CA PHE A 84 -22.90 5.75 3.38
C PHE A 84 -24.10 6.57 2.88
N ASP A 85 -23.91 7.85 2.57
CA ASP A 85 -24.93 8.77 2.03
C ASP A 85 -24.88 8.90 0.50
N GLY A 86 -24.03 8.11 -0.16
CA GLY A 86 -23.92 8.06 -1.62
C GLY A 86 -23.10 9.20 -2.24
N VAL A 87 -22.54 10.10 -1.43
CA VAL A 87 -21.63 11.15 -1.91
C VAL A 87 -20.27 10.53 -2.28
N PRO A 88 -19.77 10.68 -3.51
CA PRO A 88 -18.47 10.15 -3.86
C PRO A 88 -17.36 10.93 -3.14
N VAL A 89 -16.44 10.23 -2.49
CA VAL A 89 -15.22 10.82 -1.91
C VAL A 89 -14.02 10.34 -2.70
N ASP A 90 -13.19 11.29 -3.11
CA ASP A 90 -11.90 11.03 -3.74
C ASP A 90 -10.89 10.64 -2.66
N ILE A 91 -10.24 9.49 -2.83
CA ILE A 91 -9.33 8.92 -1.85
C ILE A 91 -8.06 8.46 -2.56
N ASN A 92 -6.93 9.01 -2.13
CA ASN A 92 -5.61 8.46 -2.40
C ASN A 92 -5.06 7.84 -1.12
N PHE A 93 -4.49 6.65 -1.24
CA PHE A 93 -3.91 5.92 -0.12
C PHE A 93 -2.53 5.38 -0.50
N GLY A 94 -1.56 5.52 0.39
CA GLY A 94 -0.19 5.04 0.20
C GLY A 94 0.22 4.12 1.34
N MET A 95 0.84 2.99 1.00
CA MET A 95 1.47 2.08 1.96
C MET A 95 2.99 2.07 1.75
N PRO A 96 3.77 2.04 2.84
CA PRO A 96 5.22 1.94 2.75
C PRO A 96 5.65 0.60 2.15
N ASP A 97 6.87 0.59 1.60
CA ASP A 97 7.51 -0.65 1.14
C ASP A 97 7.72 -1.62 2.32
N PRO A 98 7.07 -2.81 2.32
CA PRO A 98 7.23 -3.79 3.38
C PRO A 98 8.64 -4.40 3.43
N GLY A 99 9.40 -4.37 2.32
CA GLY A 99 10.80 -4.83 2.29
C GLY A 99 11.71 -3.94 3.13
N THR A 100 11.41 -2.64 3.19
CA THR A 100 12.16 -1.65 3.96
C THR A 100 11.63 -1.50 5.39
N TRP A 101 10.30 -1.46 5.57
CA TRP A 101 9.66 -1.07 6.84
C TRP A 101 9.06 -2.23 7.64
N GLY A 102 9.15 -3.46 7.13
CA GLY A 102 8.52 -4.63 7.71
C GLY A 102 7.04 -4.75 7.35
N PRO A 103 6.36 -5.85 7.74
CA PRO A 103 4.96 -6.08 7.40
C PRO A 103 3.99 -5.15 8.17
N PRO A 104 2.77 -4.91 7.65
CA PRO A 104 1.71 -4.17 8.36
C PRO A 104 1.32 -4.84 9.70
N PRO A 105 0.63 -4.12 10.61
CA PRO A 105 -0.07 -2.84 10.41
C PRO A 105 0.83 -1.61 10.47
N TYR A 106 0.54 -0.62 9.61
CA TYR A 106 1.19 0.69 9.61
C TYR A 106 0.29 1.73 10.28
N PRO A 107 0.83 2.78 10.92
CA PRO A 107 0.02 3.91 11.36
C PRO A 107 -0.61 4.64 10.15
N THR A 108 -1.87 5.02 10.27
CA THR A 108 -2.59 5.76 9.22
C THR A 108 -2.55 7.25 9.50
N ILE A 109 -2.08 8.05 8.53
CA ILE A 109 -2.18 9.50 8.52
C ILE A 109 -3.16 9.89 7.42
N MET A 110 -4.17 10.71 7.76
CA MET A 110 -5.16 11.20 6.79
C MET A 110 -4.94 12.69 6.53
N GLY A 111 -4.81 13.05 5.26
CA GLY A 111 -4.85 14.43 4.79
C GLY A 111 -6.17 14.67 4.06
N PHE A 112 -6.83 15.79 4.36
CA PHE A 112 -8.05 16.22 3.69
C PHE A 112 -7.77 17.53 2.98
N HIS A 113 -8.20 17.65 1.73
CA HIS A 113 -8.15 18.90 0.99
C HIS A 113 -9.54 19.21 0.41
N GLY A 114 -9.90 20.49 0.41
CA GLY A 114 -11.21 20.93 -0.06
C GLY A 114 -11.27 21.09 -1.57
N TYR A 115 -12.45 21.46 -2.08
CA TYR A 115 -12.53 22.07 -3.39
C TYR A 115 -11.88 23.46 -3.34
N GLY A 116 -10.73 23.63 -4.00
CA GLY A 116 -9.98 24.90 -4.03
C GLY A 116 -8.63 24.91 -3.31
N GLY A 117 -8.23 23.80 -2.68
CA GLY A 117 -6.99 23.67 -1.89
C GLY A 117 -7.30 23.55 -0.41
#